data_AF-A0A147F345-F1
#
_entry.id   AF-A0A147F345-F1
#
_cell.length_a   1.000
_cell.length_b   1.000
_cell.length_c   1.000
_cell.angle_alpha   90.00
_cell.angle_beta   90.00
_cell.angle_gamma   90.00
#
_symmetry.space_group_name_H-M   'P 1'
#
loop_
_entity.id
_entity.type
_entity.pdbx_description
1 polymer ?
#
loop_
_entity_poly.entity_id
_entity_poly.type
_entity_poly.pdbx_seq_one_letter_code
_entity_poly.pdbx_strand_id
1 'polypeptide(L)'
;MNDVTWGGIVPSVVLIIAGGALWWWSIALTVRAYRGERVPVWRNPRNAPGRAVASRAFGAATLTLGVGIAPWGQLDAPSWLVPLLAGSVAVVFLLIPYFAAVIVHNRGVETP
;
A
#
# COMPACT_ATOMS: atom_id res chain seq x y z
N MET A 1 -11.89 32.35 -0.12
CA MET A 1 -10.78 31.40 0.12
C MET A 1 -11.33 30.36 1.07
N ASN A 2 -11.52 29.14 0.56
CA ASN A 2 -12.25 28.07 1.24
C ASN A 2 -11.44 27.55 2.44
N ASP A 3 -12.08 27.48 3.60
CA ASP A 3 -11.58 26.69 4.72
C ASP A 3 -11.59 25.23 4.30
N VAL A 4 -10.43 24.77 3.83
CA VAL A 4 -10.14 23.33 3.73
C VAL A 4 -10.33 22.77 5.13
N THR A 5 -11.42 22.02 5.34
CA THR A 5 -11.72 21.49 6.66
C THR A 5 -10.67 20.43 7.00
N TRP A 6 -9.70 20.83 7.83
CA TRP A 6 -8.68 19.94 8.41
C TRP A 6 -9.28 18.64 8.97
N GLY A 7 -10.54 18.68 9.41
CA GLY A 7 -11.31 17.54 9.88
C GLY A 7 -11.50 16.40 8.88
N GLY A 8 -11.42 16.63 7.56
CA GLY A 8 -11.46 15.56 6.55
C GLY A 8 -10.07 15.12 6.07
N ILE A 9 -9.14 16.08 5.92
CA ILE A 9 -7.78 15.81 5.43
C ILE A 9 -6.99 15.01 6.45
N VAL A 10 -6.95 15.45 7.72
CA VAL A 10 -6.09 14.81 8.73
C VAL A 10 -6.44 13.33 8.92
N PRO A 11 -7.72 12.94 9.11
CA PRO A 11 -8.06 11.52 9.22
C PRO A 11 -7.74 10.72 7.97
N SER A 12 -8.00 11.25 6.77
CA SER A 12 -7.69 10.56 5.51
C SER A 12 -6.19 10.28 5.37
N VAL A 13 -5.35 11.27 5.65
CA VAL A 13 -3.90 11.16 5.56
C VAL A 13 -3.38 10.17 6.60
N VAL A 14 -3.87 10.24 7.84
CA VAL A 14 -3.50 9.30 8.90
C VAL A 14 -3.80 7.86 8.50
N LEU A 15 -4.99 7.60 7.94
CA LEU A 15 -5.37 6.26 7.48
C LEU A 15 -4.53 5.80 6.28
N ILE A 16 -4.26 6.68 5.30
CA ILE A 16 -3.39 6.35 4.16
C ILE A 16 -1.98 5.97 4.65
N ILE A 17 -1.41 6.76 5.57
CA ILE A 17 -0.07 6.49 6.13
C ILE A 17 -0.07 5.20 6.95
N ALA A 18 -1.04 5.03 7.85
CA ALA A 18 -1.13 3.83 8.69
C ALA A 18 -1.33 2.56 7.84
N GLY A 19 -2.22 2.63 6.85
CA GLY A 19 -2.47 1.54 5.91
C GLY A 19 -1.23 1.20 5.08
N GLY A 20 -0.55 2.22 4.55
CA GLY A 20 0.72 2.07 3.83
C GLY A 20 1.83 1.47 4.69
N ALA A 21 1.94 1.88 5.96
CA ALA A 21 2.92 1.33 6.90
C ALA A 21 2.66 -0.15 7.21
N LEU A 22 1.39 -0.53 7.46
CA LEU A 22 1.00 -1.93 7.65
C LEU A 22 1.26 -2.77 6.39
N TRP A 23 0.99 -2.22 5.21
CA TRP A 23 1.30 -2.87 3.94
C TRP A 23 2.80 -3.12 3.77
N TRP A 24 3.62 -2.10 4.01
CA TRP A 24 5.08 -2.24 3.95
C TRP A 24 5.58 -3.26 4.96
N TRP A 25 5.09 -3.22 6.20
CA TRP A 25 5.44 -4.19 7.22
C TRP A 25 5.11 -5.62 6.80
N SER A 26 3.95 -5.85 6.18
CA SER A 26 3.59 -7.14 5.59
C SER A 26 4.62 -7.61 4.55
N ILE A 27 5.08 -6.72 3.67
CA ILE A 27 6.11 -7.04 2.67
C ILE A 27 7.42 -7.44 3.35
N ALA A 28 7.88 -6.65 4.33
CA ALA A 28 9.11 -6.94 5.06
C ALA A 28 9.05 -8.30 5.77
N LEU A 29 7.92 -8.63 6.39
CA LEU A 29 7.69 -9.93 7.01
C LEU A 29 7.67 -11.08 5.99
N THR A 30 7.07 -10.85 4.82
CA THR A 30 7.04 -11.84 3.74
C THR A 30 8.46 -12.11 3.23
N VAL A 31 9.20 -11.06 2.88
CA VAL A 31 10.59 -11.16 2.40
C VAL A 31 11.50 -11.85 3.41
N ARG A 32 11.37 -11.53 4.71
CA ARG A 32 12.13 -12.18 5.78
C ARG A 32 11.81 -13.67 5.94
N ALA A 33 10.60 -14.10 5.63
CA ALA A 33 10.20 -15.51 5.66
C ALA A 33 10.77 -16.32 4.49
N TYR A 34 11.19 -15.65 3.41
CA TYR A 34 11.80 -16.25 2.21
C TYR A 34 13.31 -15.94 2.12
N ARG A 35 14.02 -15.88 3.25
CA ARG A 35 15.48 -15.68 3.23
C ARG A 35 16.16 -16.82 2.47
N GLY A 36 16.89 -16.47 1.41
CA GLY A 36 17.57 -17.44 0.53
C GLY A 36 16.69 -18.07 -0.55
N GLU A 37 15.41 -17.70 -0.63
CA GLU A 37 14.48 -18.19 -1.66
C GLU A 37 13.84 -17.04 -2.42
N ARG A 38 13.52 -17.28 -3.69
CA ARG A 38 12.82 -16.29 -4.51
C ARG A 38 11.35 -16.21 -4.11
N VAL A 39 10.86 -15.00 -3.91
CA VAL A 39 9.44 -14.73 -3.69
C VAL A 39 8.75 -14.62 -5.05
N PRO A 40 7.72 -15.44 -5.33
CA PRO A 40 6.96 -15.30 -6.57
C PRO A 40 6.12 -14.00 -6.56
N VAL A 41 6.17 -13.25 -7.65
CA VAL A 41 5.45 -11.97 -7.82
C VAL A 41 3.96 -12.17 -8.09
N TRP A 42 3.61 -13.21 -8.85
CA TRP A 42 2.24 -13.44 -9.35
C TRP A 42 1.53 -14.62 -8.69
N ARG A 43 2.19 -15.31 -7.75
CA ARG A 43 1.61 -16.43 -7.01
C ARG A 43 1.59 -16.13 -5.54
N ASN A 44 0.60 -16.68 -4.84
CA ASN A 44 0.55 -16.58 -3.39
C ASN A 44 1.81 -17.22 -2.79
N PRO A 45 2.55 -16.52 -1.92
CA PRO A 45 3.67 -17.10 -1.22
C PRO A 45 3.16 -18.20 -0.28
N ARG A 46 3.63 -19.44 -0.47
CA ARG A 46 3.28 -20.62 0.33
C ARG A 46 3.62 -20.48 1.83
N ASN A 47 4.75 -19.85 2.14
CA ASN A 47 5.29 -19.67 3.49
C ASN A 47 5.02 -18.27 4.09
N ALA A 48 4.01 -17.53 3.61
CA ALA A 48 3.72 -16.20 4.16
C ALA A 48 3.26 -16.30 5.65
N PRO A 49 3.93 -15.64 6.60
CA PRO A 49 3.54 -15.72 8.01
C PRO A 49 2.17 -15.07 8.22
N GLY A 50 1.34 -15.63 9.11
CA GLY A 50 -0.03 -15.14 9.35
C GLY A 50 -0.12 -13.65 9.68
N ARG A 51 0.85 -13.13 10.45
CA ARG A 51 0.98 -11.68 10.73
C ARG A 51 1.21 -10.81 9.49
N ALA A 52 1.88 -11.33 8.46
CA ALA A 52 2.03 -10.63 7.18
C ALA A 52 0.71 -10.62 6.41
N VAL A 53 -0.05 -11.71 6.42
CA VAL A 53 -1.38 -11.80 5.79
C VAL A 53 -2.35 -10.83 6.46
N ALA A 54 -2.42 -10.84 7.79
CA ALA A 54 -3.24 -9.91 8.56
C ALA A 54 -2.83 -8.45 8.30
N SER A 55 -1.54 -8.11 8.41
CA SER A 55 -1.07 -6.74 8.11
C SER A 55 -1.37 -6.31 6.68
N ARG A 56 -1.37 -7.25 5.72
CA ARG A 56 -1.74 -6.95 4.33
C ARG A 56 -3.21 -6.57 4.20
N ALA A 57 -4.10 -7.38 4.80
CA ALA A 57 -5.53 -7.14 4.78
C ALA A 57 -5.89 -5.83 5.50
N PHE A 58 -5.40 -5.64 6.73
CA PHE A 58 -5.63 -4.42 7.49
C PHE A 58 -5.01 -3.20 6.81
N GLY A 59 -3.79 -3.32 6.27
CA GLY A 59 -3.12 -2.24 5.56
C GLY A 59 -3.90 -1.78 4.33
N ALA A 60 -4.31 -2.72 3.48
CA ALA A 60 -5.12 -2.42 2.29
C ALA A 60 -6.49 -1.82 2.66
N ALA A 61 -7.19 -2.39 3.66
CA ALA A 61 -8.49 -1.88 4.10
C ALA A 61 -8.39 -0.46 4.68
N THR A 62 -7.40 -0.23 5.55
CA THR A 62 -7.16 1.06 6.20
C THR A 62 -6.80 2.14 5.18
N LEU A 63 -5.92 1.80 4.22
CA LEU A 63 -5.56 2.71 3.14
C LEU A 63 -6.76 3.03 2.25
N THR A 64 -7.55 2.01 1.85
CA THR A 64 -8.74 2.19 1.02
C THR A 64 -9.77 3.07 1.72
N LEU A 65 -9.97 2.90 3.03
CA LEU A 65 -10.82 3.77 3.82
C LEU A 65 -10.30 5.21 3.81
N GLY A 66 -9.00 5.41 4.05
CA GLY A 66 -8.35 6.73 4.00
C GLY A 66 -8.54 7.42 2.66
N VAL A 67 -8.37 6.70 1.54
CA VAL A 67 -8.66 7.20 0.19
C VAL A 67 -10.14 7.50 0.03
N GLY A 68 -11.05 6.64 0.50
CA GLY A 68 -12.49 6.81 0.33
C GLY A 68 -13.07 8.01 1.07
N ILE A 69 -12.53 8.35 2.24
CA ILE A 69 -13.00 9.50 3.05
C ILE A 69 -12.28 10.82 2.74
N ALA A 70 -11.25 10.80 1.89
CA ALA A 70 -10.54 12.02 1.55
C ALA A 70 -11.47 13.02 0.85
N PRO A 71 -11.32 14.33 1.09
CA PRO A 71 -12.27 15.35 0.63
C PRO A 71 -12.08 15.69 -0.86
N TRP A 72 -12.11 14.69 -1.74
CA TRP A 72 -11.87 14.85 -3.18
C TRP A 72 -12.82 15.85 -3.84
N GLY A 73 -14.06 15.97 -3.34
CA GLY A 73 -15.06 16.92 -3.85
C GLY A 73 -14.73 18.40 -3.60
N GLN A 74 -13.68 18.70 -2.83
CA GLN A 74 -13.16 20.05 -2.66
C GLN A 74 -12.15 20.44 -3.75
N LEU A 75 -11.72 19.49 -4.59
CA LEU A 75 -10.90 19.77 -5.76
C LEU A 75 -11.79 20.34 -6.87
N ASP A 76 -11.56 21.59 -7.24
CA ASP A 76 -12.15 22.17 -8.45
C ASP A 76 -11.41 21.59 -9.67
N ALA A 77 -11.86 20.41 -10.11
CA ALA A 77 -11.15 19.57 -11.05
C ALA A 77 -12.09 18.79 -11.99
N PRO A 78 -11.62 18.40 -13.19
CA PRO A 78 -12.36 17.52 -14.08
C PRO A 78 -12.75 16.19 -13.41
N SER A 79 -13.88 15.62 -13.80
CA SER A 79 -14.44 14.39 -13.22
C SER A 79 -13.53 13.16 -13.31
N TRP A 80 -12.60 13.13 -14.27
CA TRP A 80 -11.62 12.05 -14.41
C TRP A 80 -10.43 12.17 -13.44
N LEU A 81 -10.17 13.35 -12.87
CA LEU A 81 -8.97 13.57 -12.05
C LEU A 81 -9.07 12.89 -10.68
N VAL A 82 -10.23 12.95 -10.04
CA VAL A 82 -10.47 12.32 -8.73
C VAL A 82 -10.19 10.81 -8.73
N PRO A 83 -10.77 9.99 -9.63
CA PRO A 83 -10.46 8.56 -9.67
C PRO A 83 -9.01 8.28 -10.05
N LEU A 84 -8.39 9.13 -10.89
CA LEU A 84 -6.96 9.01 -11.21
C LEU A 84 -6.09 9.22 -9.97
N LEU A 85 -6.37 10.26 -9.17
CA LEU A 85 -5.62 10.54 -7.92
C LEU A 85 -5.83 9.42 -6.90
N ALA A 86 -7.08 8.99 -6.68
CA ALA A 86 -7.40 7.88 -5.79
C ALA A 86 -6.67 6.58 -6.21
N GLY A 87 -6.70 6.25 -7.50
CA GLY A 87 -5.98 5.10 -8.06
C GLY A 87 -4.45 5.24 -7.94
N SER A 88 -3.93 6.45 -8.12
CA SER A 88 -2.49 6.74 -7.98
C SER A 88 -2.00 6.51 -6.55
N VAL A 89 -2.81 6.81 -5.52
CA VAL A 89 -2.49 6.49 -4.13
C VAL A 89 -2.31 4.98 -3.96
N ALA A 90 -3.22 4.16 -4.51
CA ALA A 90 -3.08 2.70 -4.45
C ALA A 90 -1.80 2.22 -5.16
N VAL A 91 -1.46 2.79 -6.32
CA VAL A 91 -0.22 2.44 -7.03
C VAL A 91 1.02 2.77 -6.19
N VAL A 92 1.08 3.98 -5.65
CA VAL A 92 2.24 4.47 -4.88
C VAL A 92 2.45 3.68 -3.60
N PHE A 93 1.39 3.39 -2.85
CA PHE A 93 1.53 2.76 -1.53
C PHE A 93 1.46 1.24 -1.57
N LEU A 94 0.80 0.63 -2.56
CA LEU A 94 0.61 -0.82 -2.60
C LEU A 94 1.51 -1.49 -3.63
N LEU A 95 1.46 -1.03 -4.89
CA LEU A 95 2.11 -1.70 -6.03
C LEU A 95 3.61 -1.42 -6.08
N ILE A 96 4.02 -0.16 -6.14
CA ILE A 96 5.43 0.22 -6.25
C ILE A 96 6.30 -0.43 -5.16
N PRO A 97 6.00 -0.29 -3.85
CA PRO A 97 6.84 -0.88 -2.81
C PRO A 97 6.82 -2.41 -2.85
N TYR A 98 5.71 -3.04 -3.26
CA TYR A 98 5.65 -4.49 -3.43
C TYR A 98 6.62 -4.96 -4.52
N PHE A 99 6.53 -4.40 -5.73
CA PHE A 99 7.41 -4.77 -6.84
C PHE A 99 8.87 -4.44 -6.52
N ALA A 100 9.15 -3.24 -6.00
CA ALA A 100 10.50 -2.84 -5.64
C ALA A 100 11.12 -3.79 -4.63
N ALA A 101 10.42 -4.09 -3.53
CA ALA A 101 10.95 -4.98 -2.49
C ALA A 101 11.15 -6.41 -2.99
N VAL A 102 10.21 -6.97 -3.77
CA VAL A 102 10.34 -8.33 -4.31
C VAL A 102 11.46 -8.41 -5.34
N ILE A 103 11.60 -7.43 -6.22
CA ILE A 103 12.70 -7.37 -7.21
C ILE A 103 14.04 -7.26 -6.49
N VAL A 104 14.17 -6.34 -5.52
CA VAL A 104 15.40 -6.16 -4.74
C VAL A 104 15.76 -7.42 -3.97
N HIS A 105 14.79 -8.06 -3.31
CA HIS A 105 15.01 -9.34 -2.62
C HIS A 105 15.46 -10.44 -3.58
N ASN A 106 14.73 -10.65 -4.68
CA ASN A 106 15.02 -11.74 -5.62
C ASN A 106 16.36 -11.55 -6.36
N ARG A 107 16.84 -10.32 -6.53
CA ARG A 107 18.20 -10.04 -7.04
C ARG A 107 19.30 -10.50 -6.10
N GLY A 108 19.05 -10.50 -4.79
CA GLY A 108 19.99 -10.96 -3.77
C GLY A 108 19.95 -12.47 -3.51
N VAL A 109 19.06 -13.21 -4.17
CA VAL A 109 18.99 -14.67 -4.10
C VAL A 109 19.78 -15.24 -5.27
N GLU A 110 21.01 -15.69 -4.99
CA GLU A 110 21.84 -16.41 -5.96
C GLU A 110 21.07 -17.63 -6.48
N THR A 111 21.02 -17.78 -7.80
CA THR A 111 20.55 -19.03 -8.40
C THR A 111 21.57 -20.11 -8.07
N PRO A 112 21.15 -21.29 -7.55
CA PRO A 112 22.04 -22.42 -7.42
C PRO A 112 22.64 -22.84 -8.77
#